data_AF-A0A4Z2HUW8-F1
#
_entry.id   AF-A0A4Z2HUW8-F1
#
_cell.length_a   1.000
_cell.length_b   1.000
_cell.length_c   1.000
_cell.angle_alpha   90.00
_cell.angle_beta   90.00
_cell.angle_gamma   90.00
#
_symmetry.space_group_name_H-M   'P 1'
#
loop_
_entity.id
_entity.type
_entity.pdbx_description
1 polymer ?
#
loop_
_entity_poly.entity_id
_entity_poly.type
_entity_poly.pdbx_seq_one_letter_code
_entity_poly.pdbx_strand_id
1 'polypeptide(L)'
;MYILSRDRLNMDLDRACLELMIKLLELDLECPADQEQLTPKEVEKVKEKIRKLCETVHNKHLDLENITTGHLAMETLLSLTSKRAGDWFKEELRLLGGLDHIVDKVKECVENLSQEDDKENLVASLWGAERCLRVLESVTVQNTENQGYLIAYKDSQLIVSSARALRYCEDMIQRYSRALNNSSLSLSGAALPHCSFSNVGKAVEDCMRAIIGVLLNLTHDNEWGSTKTGEQEQLTVTALNCVLRVPRYIPQEQRFDVRVLGMGLLINLVEYSSRNRHCLVDMEYIIDDTCLEDSLMQPADPTPSDSVAAAAPPSTAETPGEEAVKPRASGALAALVQFFLERERAAILAEAKTDDIITEAPKPALDQSGEWQETSGEIQWVAAEPTENQTENKEEEKKKEEEDEEMDLNKALQHAGKHMEDSIVASYTALLLGCLCQGSQVNVTTVRENLPKGDFSIMTEMLKKFLSFMNLTCEMGTTGQKSITRVIDYLEHC
;
A
#
# COMPACT_ATOMS: atom_id res chain seq x y z
N MET A 1 -15.17 24.02 13.90
CA MET A 1 -15.51 23.80 12.48
C MET A 1 -15.62 22.31 12.17
N TYR A 2 -14.61 21.49 12.48
CA TYR A 2 -14.69 20.02 12.33
C TYR A 2 -16.00 19.36 12.83
N ILE A 3 -16.45 19.70 14.04
CA ILE A 3 -17.71 19.15 14.57
C ILE A 3 -18.92 19.64 13.77
N LEU A 4 -18.90 20.91 13.36
CA LEU A 4 -19.98 21.52 12.56
C LEU A 4 -20.05 20.92 11.15
N SER A 5 -18.91 20.56 10.54
CA SER A 5 -18.87 19.95 9.20
C SER A 5 -19.45 18.53 9.14
N ARG A 6 -19.78 17.93 10.29
CA ARG A 6 -20.40 16.60 10.37
C ARG A 6 -21.93 16.65 10.35
N ASP A 7 -22.52 17.74 10.85
CA ASP A 7 -23.94 18.01 10.69
C ASP A 7 -24.19 18.57 9.30
N ARG A 8 -25.12 17.95 8.56
CA ARG A 8 -25.49 18.27 7.15
C ARG A 8 -26.01 19.70 6.92
N LEU A 9 -25.98 20.54 7.94
CA LEU A 9 -26.30 21.95 7.78
C LEU A 9 -25.19 22.53 6.91
N ASN A 10 -25.56 23.09 5.75
CA ASN A 10 -24.68 23.93 4.96
C ASN A 10 -23.97 24.86 5.94
N MET A 11 -22.71 24.56 6.24
CA MET A 11 -21.90 25.47 7.00
C MET A 11 -21.80 26.70 6.11
N ASP A 12 -22.41 27.81 6.53
CA ASP A 12 -22.21 29.11 5.90
C ASP A 12 -20.75 29.52 6.15
N LEU A 13 -19.85 28.93 5.36
CA LEU A 13 -18.44 29.25 5.33
C LEU A 13 -18.31 30.41 4.36
N ASP A 14 -18.14 31.60 4.90
CA ASP A 14 -17.70 32.73 4.11
C ASP A 14 -16.21 32.60 3.74
N ARG A 15 -15.77 33.47 2.85
CA ARG A 15 -14.36 33.53 2.41
C ARG A 15 -13.39 33.68 3.58
N ALA A 16 -13.77 34.38 4.63
CA ALA A 16 -12.93 34.59 5.81
C ALA A 16 -12.74 33.29 6.61
N CYS A 17 -13.79 32.48 6.74
CA CYS A 17 -13.71 31.17 7.39
C CYS A 17 -12.87 30.19 6.58
N LEU A 18 -12.95 30.22 5.25
CA LEU A 18 -12.10 29.43 4.36
C LEU A 18 -10.63 29.83 4.47
N GLU A 19 -10.34 31.13 4.42
CA GLU A 19 -8.99 31.66 4.58
C GLU A 19 -8.40 31.30 5.96
N LEU A 20 -9.21 31.37 7.02
CA LEU A 20 -8.82 30.90 8.34
C LEU A 20 -8.53 29.39 8.34
N MET A 21 -9.38 28.58 7.70
CA MET A 21 -9.16 27.12 7.63
C MET A 21 -7.85 26.77 6.93
N ILE A 22 -7.53 27.47 5.85
CA ILE A 22 -6.27 27.27 5.10
C ILE A 22 -5.07 27.69 5.97
N LYS A 23 -5.14 28.84 6.66
CA LYS A 23 -4.09 29.25 7.60
C LYS A 23 -3.90 28.26 8.76
N LEU A 24 -4.99 27.63 9.23
CA LEU A 24 -4.92 26.59 10.26
C LEU A 24 -4.33 25.27 9.72
N LEU A 25 -4.53 24.97 8.44
CA LEU A 25 -3.90 23.84 7.75
C LEU A 25 -2.37 24.02 7.67
N GLU A 26 -1.92 25.26 7.45
CA GLU A 26 -0.51 25.67 7.32
C GLU A 26 0.26 25.75 8.65
N LEU A 27 -0.42 25.69 9.80
CA LEU A 27 0.22 25.78 11.11
C LEU A 27 0.91 24.46 11.48
N ASP A 28 2.24 24.47 11.40
CA ASP A 28 3.12 23.32 11.64
C ASP A 28 3.68 23.24 13.07
N LEU A 29 3.45 24.26 13.90
CA LEU A 29 4.02 24.35 15.24
C LEU A 29 2.93 24.50 16.31
N GLU A 30 3.07 23.72 17.38
CA GLU A 30 2.54 24.14 18.68
C GLU A 30 3.17 25.51 18.98
N CYS A 31 2.33 26.53 19.19
CA CYS A 31 2.77 27.91 19.47
C CYS A 31 3.97 27.89 20.43
N PRO A 32 5.04 28.66 20.19
CA PRO A 32 6.09 28.81 21.19
C PRO A 32 5.44 29.22 22.50
N ALA A 33 5.85 28.56 23.59
CA ALA A 33 5.32 28.71 24.95
C ALA A 33 5.42 30.15 25.53
N ASP A 34 5.87 31.11 24.72
CA ASP A 34 6.07 32.51 25.09
C ASP A 34 4.77 33.33 25.13
N GLN A 35 3.61 32.71 24.92
CA GLN A 35 2.29 33.30 25.17
C GLN A 35 1.28 32.35 25.86
N GLU A 36 1.73 31.42 26.70
CA GLU A 36 0.82 30.52 27.43
C GLU A 36 0.07 31.23 28.57
N GLN A 37 -1.21 31.54 28.34
CA GLN A 37 -2.20 31.81 29.41
C GLN A 37 -2.72 30.52 30.08
N LEU A 38 -2.38 29.34 29.54
CA LEU A 38 -2.87 28.02 29.99
C LEU A 38 -1.69 27.13 30.36
N THR A 39 -1.79 26.44 31.48
CA THR A 39 -0.80 25.46 31.91
C THR A 39 -0.83 24.20 31.01
N PRO A 40 0.28 23.44 30.89
CA PRO A 40 0.30 22.20 30.12
C PRO A 40 -0.80 21.20 30.50
N LYS A 41 -1.16 21.15 31.80
CA LYS A 41 -2.26 20.32 32.32
C LYS A 41 -3.65 20.78 31.85
N GLU A 42 -3.84 22.07 31.62
CA GLU A 42 -5.09 22.60 31.08
C GLU A 42 -5.20 22.34 29.58
N VAL A 43 -4.10 22.46 28.84
CA VAL A 43 -4.03 22.08 27.42
C VAL A 43 -4.35 20.60 27.25
N GLU A 44 -3.78 19.73 28.08
CA GLU A 44 -4.07 18.29 28.07
C GLU A 44 -5.55 17.98 28.36
N LYS A 45 -6.15 18.65 29.36
CA LYS A 45 -7.59 18.54 29.63
C LYS A 45 -8.46 19.01 28.46
N VAL A 46 -8.03 20.04 27.74
CA VAL A 46 -8.73 20.53 26.54
C VAL A 46 -8.59 19.52 25.41
N LYS A 47 -7.38 19.00 25.13
CA LYS A 47 -7.13 17.93 24.14
C LYS A 47 -8.00 16.70 24.44
N GLU A 48 -8.10 16.28 25.68
CA GLU A 48 -8.94 15.14 26.09
C GLU A 48 -10.45 15.42 25.91
N LYS A 49 -10.92 16.63 26.20
CA LYS A 49 -12.31 17.02 25.91
C LYS A 49 -12.60 17.02 24.40
N ILE A 50 -11.65 17.51 23.60
CA ILE A 50 -11.76 17.48 22.13
C ILE A 50 -11.81 16.02 21.67
N ARG A 51 -10.95 15.14 22.20
CA ARG A 51 -10.93 13.71 21.90
C ARG A 51 -12.30 13.07 22.12
N LYS A 52 -12.89 13.24 23.30
CA LYS A 52 -14.23 12.72 23.63
C LYS A 52 -15.33 13.26 22.73
N LEU A 53 -15.23 14.54 22.36
CA LEU A 53 -16.20 15.17 21.46
C LEU A 53 -16.05 14.63 20.04
N CYS A 54 -14.81 14.41 19.58
CA CYS A 54 -14.51 13.74 18.34
C CYS A 54 -15.03 12.29 18.36
N GLU A 55 -14.79 11.50 19.40
CA GLU A 55 -15.35 10.14 19.54
C GLU A 55 -16.88 10.12 19.47
N THR A 56 -17.54 11.09 20.10
CA THR A 56 -19.02 11.17 20.10
C THR A 56 -19.58 11.49 18.72
N VAL A 57 -18.87 12.34 17.95
CA VAL A 57 -19.31 12.82 16.64
C VAL A 57 -18.77 11.93 15.50
N HIS A 58 -17.72 11.14 15.76
CA HIS A 58 -16.98 10.39 14.74
C HIS A 58 -17.22 8.88 14.87
N ASN A 59 -17.51 8.25 13.73
CA ASN A 59 -17.77 6.82 13.72
C ASN A 59 -16.54 5.92 13.48
N LYS A 60 -15.31 6.38 13.13
CA LYS A 60 -14.18 5.44 12.88
C LYS A 60 -12.75 5.95 12.55
N HIS A 61 -12.46 7.24 12.24
CA HIS A 61 -11.21 7.59 11.51
C HIS A 61 -10.37 8.78 12.01
N LEU A 62 -10.64 9.37 13.18
CA LEU A 62 -9.68 10.33 13.73
C LEU A 62 -8.57 9.57 14.45
N ASP A 63 -7.31 9.86 14.14
CA ASP A 63 -6.20 9.49 15.01
C ASP A 63 -6.27 10.36 16.28
N LEU A 64 -6.87 9.78 17.32
CA LEU A 64 -7.09 10.43 18.61
C LEU A 64 -5.77 10.63 19.38
N GLU A 65 -4.67 10.01 18.94
CA GLU A 65 -3.34 10.19 19.51
C GLU A 65 -2.68 11.46 18.98
N ASN A 66 -3.00 11.90 17.75
CA ASN A 66 -2.36 13.02 17.05
C ASN A 66 -3.30 14.22 16.81
N ILE A 67 -3.95 14.72 17.88
CA ILE A 67 -4.81 15.91 17.80
C ILE A 67 -3.97 17.19 17.74
N THR A 68 -3.64 17.64 16.53
CA THR A 68 -2.99 18.92 16.25
C THR A 68 -3.93 19.87 15.50
N THR A 69 -3.63 21.17 15.51
CA THR A 69 -4.39 22.19 14.75
C THR A 69 -4.47 21.84 13.27
N GLY A 70 -3.34 21.47 12.67
CA GLY A 70 -3.25 21.08 11.27
C GLY A 70 -4.06 19.84 10.92
N HIS A 71 -4.02 18.81 11.78
CA HIS A 71 -4.80 17.59 11.56
C HIS A 71 -6.31 17.87 11.64
N LEU A 72 -6.77 18.65 12.62
CA LEU A 72 -8.19 19.03 12.72
C LEU A 72 -8.65 19.90 11.54
N ALA A 73 -7.79 20.78 11.03
CA ALA A 73 -8.08 21.59 9.86
C ALA A 73 -8.21 20.71 8.60
N MET A 74 -7.26 19.80 8.37
CA MET A 74 -7.32 18.81 7.30
C MET A 74 -8.61 17.99 7.38
N GLU A 75 -8.91 17.38 8.53
CA GLU A 75 -10.11 16.56 8.72
C GLU A 75 -11.41 17.36 8.52
N THR A 76 -11.41 18.66 8.83
CA THR A 76 -12.53 19.55 8.52
C THR A 76 -12.70 19.69 7.01
N LEU A 77 -11.62 19.98 6.28
CA LEU A 77 -11.64 20.13 4.82
C LEU A 77 -12.06 18.82 4.14
N LEU A 78 -11.48 17.68 4.54
CA LEU A 78 -11.84 16.36 4.02
C LEU A 78 -13.32 16.03 4.27
N SER A 79 -13.87 16.42 5.43
CA SER A 79 -15.30 16.25 5.71
C SER A 79 -16.17 17.09 4.77
N LEU A 80 -15.77 18.34 4.50
CA LEU A 80 -16.49 19.28 3.64
C LEU A 80 -16.37 18.96 2.13
N THR A 81 -15.31 18.27 1.72
CA THR A 81 -15.08 17.83 0.32
C THR A 81 -15.51 16.38 0.08
N SER A 82 -16.03 15.70 1.10
CA SER A 82 -16.43 14.30 1.03
C SER A 82 -17.62 14.06 0.11
N LYS A 83 -17.80 12.81 -0.35
CA LYS A 83 -19.00 12.38 -1.09
C LYS A 83 -20.31 12.71 -0.37
N ARG A 84 -20.30 12.76 0.98
CA ARG A 84 -21.47 13.11 1.80
C ARG A 84 -21.83 14.59 1.72
N ALA A 85 -20.84 15.47 1.59
CA ALA A 85 -21.01 16.92 1.54
C ALA A 85 -21.37 17.43 0.13
N GLY A 86 -20.98 16.69 -0.91
CA GLY A 86 -21.25 17.05 -2.30
C GLY A 86 -20.16 17.97 -2.88
N ASP A 87 -20.39 18.49 -4.09
CA ASP A 87 -19.35 19.19 -4.86
C ASP A 87 -19.29 20.70 -4.63
N TRP A 88 -20.31 21.30 -4.01
CA TRP A 88 -20.40 22.75 -3.78
C TRP A 88 -19.13 23.32 -3.14
N PHE A 89 -18.64 22.72 -2.06
CA PHE A 89 -17.45 23.21 -1.38
C PHE A 89 -16.15 23.01 -2.19
N LYS A 90 -16.09 21.96 -3.02
CA LYS A 90 -14.96 21.73 -3.93
C LYS A 90 -14.85 22.86 -4.96
N GLU A 91 -15.97 23.34 -5.47
CA GLU A 91 -16.04 24.47 -6.41
C GLU A 91 -15.74 25.80 -5.72
N GLU A 92 -16.33 26.04 -4.55
CA GLU A 92 -16.12 27.28 -3.79
C GLU A 92 -14.66 27.43 -3.36
N LEU A 93 -14.01 26.34 -2.91
CA LEU A 93 -12.59 26.33 -2.56
C LEU A 93 -11.70 26.73 -3.75
N ARG A 94 -12.07 26.36 -4.98
CA ARG A 94 -11.40 26.81 -6.20
C ARG A 94 -11.69 28.28 -6.48
N LEU A 95 -12.95 28.69 -6.50
CA LEU A 95 -13.37 30.04 -6.88
C LEU A 95 -12.84 31.13 -5.95
N LEU A 96 -12.67 30.81 -4.67
CA LEU A 96 -12.12 31.73 -3.67
C LEU A 96 -10.58 31.75 -3.63
N GLY A 97 -9.92 30.97 -4.49
CA GLY A 97 -8.46 30.86 -4.57
C GLY A 97 -7.85 30.01 -3.46
N GLY A 98 -8.63 29.16 -2.78
CA GLY A 98 -8.10 28.30 -1.72
C GLY A 98 -7.18 27.20 -2.25
N LEU A 99 -7.48 26.66 -3.43
CA LEU A 99 -6.59 25.69 -4.10
C LEU A 99 -5.22 26.28 -4.41
N ASP A 100 -5.16 27.56 -4.80
CA ASP A 100 -3.92 28.29 -5.12
C ASP A 100 -2.97 28.30 -3.92
N HIS A 101 -3.50 28.65 -2.74
CA HIS A 101 -2.75 28.69 -1.49
C HIS A 101 -2.24 27.30 -1.09
N ILE A 102 -3.10 26.27 -1.19
CA ILE A 102 -2.72 24.90 -0.87
C ILE A 102 -1.59 24.41 -1.78
N VAL A 103 -1.66 24.69 -3.10
CA VAL A 103 -0.59 24.31 -4.04
C VAL A 103 0.70 25.07 -3.77
N ASP A 104 0.61 26.37 -3.47
CA ASP A 104 1.78 27.18 -3.12
C ASP A 104 2.44 26.67 -1.83
N LYS A 105 1.66 26.22 -0.84
CA LYS A 105 2.18 25.60 0.38
C LYS A 105 2.84 24.24 0.10
N VAL A 106 2.26 23.39 -0.75
CA VAL A 106 2.91 22.15 -1.19
C VAL A 106 4.28 22.44 -1.79
N LYS A 107 4.38 23.46 -2.66
CA LYS A 107 5.66 23.88 -3.24
C LYS A 107 6.66 24.30 -2.16
N GLU A 108 6.25 25.16 -1.22
CA GLU A 108 7.11 25.62 -0.13
C GLU A 108 7.64 24.44 0.71
N CYS A 109 6.75 23.53 1.13
CA CYS A 109 7.14 22.34 1.88
C CYS A 109 8.15 21.49 1.11
N VAL A 110 7.94 21.29 -0.19
CA VAL A 110 8.82 20.48 -1.04
C VAL A 110 10.17 21.17 -1.28
N GLU A 111 10.22 22.50 -1.36
CA GLU A 111 11.48 23.25 -1.42
C GLU A 111 12.29 23.07 -0.13
N ASN A 112 11.63 23.02 1.04
CA ASN A 112 12.28 22.75 2.32
C ASN A 112 12.82 21.32 2.46
N LEU A 113 12.24 20.33 1.76
CA LEU A 113 12.76 18.96 1.75
C LEU A 113 14.17 18.85 1.15
N SER A 114 14.62 19.84 0.38
CA SER A 114 15.97 19.87 -0.19
C SER A 114 17.08 20.16 0.83
N GLN A 115 16.72 20.68 2.01
CA GLN A 115 17.65 21.03 3.09
C GLN A 115 17.46 20.08 4.28
N GLU A 116 18.31 19.06 4.38
CA GLU A 116 18.20 18.02 5.42
C GLU A 116 18.89 18.37 6.74
N ASP A 117 19.26 19.63 6.94
CA ASP A 117 20.07 20.06 8.08
C ASP A 117 19.31 19.94 9.42
N ASP A 118 17.97 19.97 9.39
CA ASP A 118 17.10 19.87 10.59
C ASP A 118 15.96 18.84 10.40
N LYS A 119 15.99 17.79 11.24
CA LYS A 119 15.03 16.67 11.18
C LYS A 119 13.63 17.04 11.65
N GLU A 120 13.48 17.99 12.58
CA GLU A 120 12.15 18.42 13.04
C GLU A 120 11.47 19.24 11.93
N ASN A 121 12.22 20.12 11.27
CA ASN A 121 11.73 20.86 10.11
C ASN A 121 11.41 19.94 8.92
N LEU A 122 12.17 18.86 8.74
CA LEU A 122 11.92 17.87 7.70
C LEU A 122 10.58 17.15 7.92
N VAL A 123 10.32 16.69 9.15
CA VAL A 123 9.05 16.04 9.52
C VAL A 123 7.88 17.00 9.40
N ALA A 124 8.04 18.24 9.86
CA ALA A 124 7.03 19.29 9.71
C ALA A 124 6.70 19.53 8.22
N SER A 125 7.72 19.63 7.36
CA SER A 125 7.56 19.85 5.92
C SER A 125 6.87 18.67 5.23
N LEU A 126 7.23 17.43 5.57
CA LEU A 126 6.57 16.22 5.05
C LEU A 126 5.09 16.18 5.44
N TRP A 127 4.76 16.40 6.72
CA TRP A 127 3.36 16.43 7.18
C TRP A 127 2.58 17.62 6.64
N GLY A 128 3.23 18.78 6.45
CA GLY A 128 2.61 19.93 5.81
C GLY A 128 2.23 19.63 4.36
N ALA A 129 3.14 19.02 3.61
CA ALA A 129 2.88 18.57 2.24
C ALA A 129 1.78 17.49 2.19
N GLU A 130 1.87 16.46 3.04
CA GLU A 130 0.90 15.35 3.10
C GLU A 130 -0.53 15.86 3.36
N ARG A 131 -0.72 16.72 4.37
CA ARG A 131 -2.04 17.30 4.69
C ARG A 131 -2.63 18.07 3.51
N CYS A 132 -1.81 18.90 2.87
CA CYS A 132 -2.22 19.68 1.71
C CYS A 132 -2.59 18.78 0.53
N LEU A 133 -1.75 17.78 0.24
CA LEU A 133 -1.97 16.83 -0.85
C LEU A 133 -3.24 16.00 -0.63
N ARG A 134 -3.56 15.57 0.58
CA ARG A 134 -4.82 14.86 0.87
C ARG A 134 -6.05 15.70 0.62
N VAL A 135 -6.00 17.01 0.94
CA VAL A 135 -7.09 17.93 0.58
C VAL A 135 -7.21 18.05 -0.94
N LEU A 136 -6.08 18.19 -1.66
CA LEU A 136 -6.04 18.25 -3.13
C LEU A 136 -6.54 16.95 -3.79
N GLU A 137 -6.23 15.80 -3.21
CA GLU A 137 -6.75 14.51 -3.63
C GLU A 137 -8.28 14.50 -3.47
N SER A 138 -8.79 14.90 -2.31
CA SER A 138 -10.22 14.88 -2.03
C SER A 138 -11.04 15.79 -2.96
N VAL A 139 -10.55 16.99 -3.26
CA VAL A 139 -11.24 17.96 -4.12
C VAL A 139 -11.18 17.60 -5.61
N THR A 140 -10.30 16.66 -5.99
CA THR A 140 -10.16 16.17 -7.38
C THR A 140 -10.94 14.88 -7.65
N VAL A 141 -11.45 14.21 -6.61
CA VAL A 141 -12.31 13.03 -6.79
C VAL A 141 -13.59 13.42 -7.53
N GLN A 142 -13.76 12.84 -8.73
CA GLN A 142 -14.92 13.03 -9.62
C GLN A 142 -15.21 14.51 -9.94
N ASN A 143 -14.19 15.37 -9.94
CA ASN A 143 -14.34 16.79 -10.24
C ASN A 143 -13.34 17.21 -11.33
N THR A 144 -13.77 17.10 -12.59
CA THR A 144 -12.92 17.35 -13.77
C THR A 144 -12.46 18.81 -13.88
N GLU A 145 -13.26 19.75 -13.39
CA GLU A 145 -12.90 21.16 -13.40
C GLU A 145 -11.76 21.45 -12.40
N ASN A 146 -11.78 20.87 -11.20
CA ASN A 146 -10.69 20.99 -10.24
C ASN A 146 -9.42 20.28 -10.73
N GLN A 147 -9.56 19.11 -11.36
CA GLN A 147 -8.43 18.44 -12.02
C GLN A 147 -7.82 19.37 -13.07
N GLY A 148 -8.61 19.89 -14.01
CA GLY A 148 -8.15 20.82 -15.05
C GLY A 148 -7.50 22.08 -14.49
N TYR A 149 -8.11 22.67 -13.44
CA TYR A 149 -7.58 23.85 -12.75
C TYR A 149 -6.19 23.60 -12.16
N LEU A 150 -6.02 22.52 -11.41
CA LEU A 150 -4.77 22.20 -10.72
C LEU A 150 -3.64 21.81 -11.69
N ILE A 151 -3.97 21.19 -12.83
CA ILE A 151 -2.96 20.91 -13.86
C ILE A 151 -2.53 22.22 -14.55
N ALA A 152 -3.45 23.20 -14.73
CA ALA A 152 -3.16 24.46 -15.40
C ALA A 152 -2.46 25.51 -14.50
N TYR A 153 -2.71 25.46 -13.19
CA TYR A 153 -2.24 26.46 -12.24
C TYR A 153 -0.71 26.59 -12.24
N LYS A 154 -0.21 27.82 -12.44
CA LYS A 154 1.22 28.21 -12.46
C LYS A 154 2.11 27.21 -13.22
N ASP A 155 1.77 26.94 -14.48
CA ASP A 155 2.52 26.02 -15.35
C ASP A 155 2.66 24.61 -14.76
N SER A 156 1.56 24.06 -14.25
CA SER A 156 1.49 22.74 -13.61
C SER A 156 2.33 22.64 -12.34
N GLN A 157 2.37 23.71 -11.53
CA GLN A 157 3.18 23.79 -10.30
C GLN A 157 2.93 22.61 -9.36
N LEU A 158 1.68 22.14 -9.22
CA LEU A 158 1.36 20.98 -8.38
C LEU A 158 2.07 19.72 -8.88
N ILE A 159 2.00 19.42 -10.18
CA ILE A 159 2.65 18.25 -10.77
C ILE A 159 4.17 18.34 -10.62
N VAL A 160 4.75 19.52 -10.88
CA VAL A 160 6.20 19.76 -10.73
C VAL A 160 6.63 19.51 -9.29
N SER A 161 5.91 20.07 -8.31
CA SER A 161 6.20 19.89 -6.89
C SER A 161 6.02 18.42 -6.47
N SER A 162 4.93 17.77 -6.88
CA SER A 162 4.65 16.36 -6.58
C SER A 162 5.74 15.43 -7.13
N ALA A 163 6.20 15.64 -8.36
CA ALA A 163 7.26 14.83 -8.96
C ALA A 163 8.59 14.97 -8.22
N ARG A 164 8.95 16.20 -7.85
CA ARG A 164 10.14 16.48 -7.05
C ARG A 164 10.04 15.87 -5.64
N ALA A 165 8.89 16.02 -5.00
CA ALA A 165 8.61 15.47 -3.68
C ALA A 165 8.73 13.95 -3.66
N LEU A 166 8.17 13.27 -4.68
CA LEU A 166 8.23 11.81 -4.78
C LEU A 166 9.66 11.31 -4.92
N ARG A 167 10.50 12.04 -5.68
CA ARG A 167 11.93 11.75 -5.84
C ARG A 167 12.68 11.90 -4.52
N TYR A 168 12.41 12.97 -3.75
CA TYR A 168 13.00 13.13 -2.42
C TYR A 168 12.55 12.03 -1.47
N CYS A 169 11.26 11.68 -1.48
CA CYS A 169 10.75 10.60 -0.66
C CYS A 169 11.38 9.24 -1.01
N GLU A 170 11.59 8.96 -2.30
CA GLU A 170 12.28 7.76 -2.78
C GLU A 170 13.72 7.65 -2.23
N ASP A 171 14.45 8.75 -2.17
CA ASP A 171 15.81 8.77 -1.62
C ASP A 171 15.80 8.66 -0.08
N MET A 172 14.87 9.38 0.56
CA MET A 172 14.73 9.39 2.01
C MET A 172 14.27 8.05 2.58
N ILE A 173 13.37 7.31 1.92
CA ILE A 173 12.85 6.04 2.45
C ILE A 173 13.95 4.97 2.53
N GLN A 174 14.97 5.05 1.67
CA GLN A 174 16.16 4.18 1.76
C GLN A 174 16.95 4.45 3.03
N ARG A 175 17.06 5.73 3.42
CA ARG A 175 17.83 6.19 4.58
C ARG A 175 17.05 6.01 5.89
N TYR A 176 15.73 6.15 5.86
CA TYR A 176 14.83 6.01 7.00
C TYR A 176 13.95 4.75 6.93
N SER A 177 14.56 3.65 6.45
CA SER A 177 13.89 2.35 6.30
C SER A 177 13.26 1.86 7.61
N ARG A 178 12.05 1.31 7.50
CA ARG A 178 11.27 0.72 8.62
C ARG A 178 11.09 -0.79 8.50
N ALA A 179 11.66 -1.42 7.47
CA ALA A 179 11.42 -2.83 7.13
C ALA A 179 11.85 -3.85 8.21
N LEU A 180 12.84 -3.53 9.05
CA LEU A 180 13.44 -4.45 10.03
C LEU A 180 13.02 -4.22 11.49
N ASN A 181 12.14 -3.27 11.79
CA ASN A 181 11.81 -2.93 13.17
C ASN A 181 10.97 -4.00 13.93
N ASN A 182 10.61 -5.12 13.28
CA ASN A 182 9.84 -6.20 13.89
C ASN A 182 10.63 -7.50 14.15
N SER A 183 11.92 -7.59 13.80
CA SER A 183 12.75 -8.77 14.14
C SER A 183 13.92 -8.40 15.03
N SER A 184 13.81 -8.76 16.31
CA SER A 184 14.93 -8.94 17.22
C SER A 184 15.85 -10.02 16.65
N LEU A 185 16.87 -9.64 15.86
CA LEU A 185 18.13 -10.37 15.61
C LEU A 185 18.97 -9.60 14.57
N SER A 186 19.65 -8.54 15.00
CA SER A 186 20.75 -7.96 14.23
C SER A 186 21.97 -8.88 14.32
N LEU A 187 22.23 -9.64 13.26
CA LEU A 187 23.55 -10.18 12.99
C LEU A 187 24.31 -9.20 12.09
N SER A 188 25.46 -8.75 12.59
CA SER A 188 26.53 -8.02 11.92
C SER A 188 26.50 -6.48 11.95
N GLY A 189 27.18 -5.92 12.96
CA GLY A 189 28.38 -5.12 12.68
C GLY A 189 28.28 -3.61 12.48
N ALA A 190 27.09 -3.00 12.47
CA ALA A 190 26.95 -1.55 12.56
C ALA A 190 25.84 -1.22 13.56
N ALA A 191 26.21 -0.63 14.69
CA ALA A 191 25.26 -0.16 15.69
C ALA A 191 24.37 0.94 15.08
N LEU A 192 23.22 0.56 14.51
CA LEU A 192 22.17 1.50 14.14
C LEU A 192 21.54 2.02 15.44
N PRO A 193 21.47 3.35 15.66
CA PRO A 193 21.00 3.90 16.92
C PRO A 193 19.55 3.49 17.15
N HIS A 194 19.32 2.77 18.23
CA HIS A 194 18.00 2.51 18.79
C HIS A 194 17.17 3.81 18.89
N CYS A 195 15.91 3.74 18.44
CA CYS A 195 14.78 4.57 18.90
C CYS A 195 14.86 6.09 18.63
N SER A 196 14.52 6.57 17.42
CA SER A 196 14.05 7.96 17.12
C SER A 196 13.59 8.16 15.66
N PHE A 197 13.89 7.23 14.74
CA PHE A 197 13.70 7.43 13.28
C PHE A 197 12.34 6.98 12.71
N SER A 198 11.47 6.35 13.51
CA SER A 198 10.18 5.81 13.06
C SER A 198 9.25 6.89 12.48
N ASN A 199 9.25 8.08 13.07
CA ASN A 199 8.36 9.17 12.68
C ASN A 199 8.71 9.75 11.30
N VAL A 200 10.01 9.84 10.97
CA VAL A 200 10.45 10.32 9.64
C VAL A 200 10.05 9.31 8.57
N GLY A 201 10.36 8.03 8.77
CA GLY A 201 10.01 6.99 7.80
C GLY A 201 8.49 6.87 7.58
N LYS A 202 7.69 7.02 8.63
CA LYS A 202 6.22 7.09 8.52
C LYS A 202 5.76 8.32 7.74
N ALA A 203 6.28 9.51 8.08
CA ALA A 203 5.94 10.74 7.37
C ALA A 203 6.31 10.70 5.88
N VAL A 204 7.45 10.08 5.53
CA VAL A 204 7.85 9.86 4.13
C VAL A 204 6.84 8.95 3.43
N GLU A 205 6.49 7.81 4.03
CA GLU A 205 5.52 6.86 3.47
C GLU A 205 4.13 7.49 3.25
N ASP A 206 3.61 8.20 4.26
CA ASP A 206 2.34 8.91 4.19
C ASP A 206 2.34 9.99 3.08
N CYS A 207 3.45 10.75 2.99
CA CYS A 207 3.63 11.74 1.93
C CYS A 207 3.68 11.09 0.54
N MET A 208 4.40 9.97 0.36
CA MET A 208 4.42 9.22 -0.91
C MET A 208 3.03 8.80 -1.35
N ARG A 209 2.22 8.23 -0.44
CA ARG A 209 0.85 7.83 -0.73
C ARG A 209 -0.02 9.03 -1.16
N ALA A 210 0.08 10.15 -0.44
CA ALA A 210 -0.66 11.37 -0.77
C ALA A 210 -0.24 11.96 -2.13
N ILE A 211 1.07 11.97 -2.44
CA ILE A 211 1.60 12.42 -3.73
C ILE A 211 1.03 11.57 -4.87
N ILE A 212 1.13 10.24 -4.75
CA ILE A 212 0.66 9.32 -5.79
C ILE A 212 -0.86 9.42 -5.93
N GLY A 213 -1.61 9.55 -4.82
CA GLY A 213 -3.07 9.74 -4.84
C GLY A 213 -3.51 10.96 -5.65
N VAL A 214 -2.86 12.12 -5.43
CA VAL A 214 -3.10 13.32 -6.25
C VAL A 214 -2.76 13.06 -7.71
N LEU A 215 -1.59 12.49 -8.01
CA LEU A 215 -1.18 12.23 -9.39
C LEU A 215 -2.13 11.25 -10.10
N LEU A 216 -2.64 10.23 -9.41
CA LEU A 216 -3.67 9.33 -9.94
C LEU A 216 -4.90 10.12 -10.39
N ASN A 217 -5.43 11.01 -9.55
CA ASN A 217 -6.60 11.82 -9.90
C ASN A 217 -6.35 12.78 -11.06
N LEU A 218 -5.14 13.35 -11.16
CA LEU A 218 -4.79 14.28 -12.24
C LEU A 218 -4.49 13.59 -13.57
N THR A 219 -4.17 12.29 -13.55
CA THR A 219 -3.78 11.52 -14.75
C THR A 219 -4.88 10.58 -15.25
N HIS A 220 -5.83 10.20 -14.38
CA HIS A 220 -6.94 9.32 -14.72
C HIS A 220 -7.90 10.00 -15.73
N ASP A 221 -8.13 9.36 -16.89
CA ASP A 221 -8.95 9.89 -17.98
C ASP A 221 -8.59 11.33 -18.42
N ASN A 222 -7.36 11.77 -18.13
CA ASN A 222 -6.87 13.11 -18.43
C ASN A 222 -5.53 13.04 -19.16
N GLU A 223 -5.60 13.05 -20.49
CA GLU A 223 -4.42 12.94 -21.36
C GLU A 223 -3.40 14.07 -21.13
N TRP A 224 -3.89 15.29 -20.87
CA TRP A 224 -3.01 16.43 -20.63
C TRP A 224 -2.28 16.30 -19.29
N GLY A 225 -2.98 15.92 -18.23
CA GLY A 225 -2.38 15.61 -16.93
C GLY A 225 -1.38 14.45 -17.00
N SER A 226 -1.73 13.36 -17.70
CA SER A 226 -0.84 12.22 -17.96
C SER A 226 0.44 12.64 -18.70
N THR A 227 0.31 13.46 -19.75
CA THR A 227 1.47 13.98 -20.50
C THR A 227 2.33 14.88 -19.63
N LYS A 228 1.74 15.86 -18.94
CA LYS A 228 2.47 16.81 -18.08
C LYS A 228 3.19 16.13 -16.92
N THR A 229 2.58 15.10 -16.37
CA THR A 229 3.15 14.28 -15.29
C THR A 229 4.33 13.47 -15.82
N GLY A 230 4.17 12.75 -16.94
CA GLY A 230 5.27 11.99 -17.56
C GLY A 230 6.41 12.86 -18.13
N GLU A 231 6.17 14.14 -18.41
CA GLU A 231 7.23 15.10 -18.81
C GLU A 231 8.17 15.48 -17.66
N GLN A 232 7.78 15.24 -16.40
CA GLN A 232 8.61 15.57 -15.26
C GLN A 232 9.85 14.68 -15.23
N GLU A 233 11.01 15.31 -15.02
CA GLU A 233 12.29 14.63 -14.96
C GLU A 233 12.24 13.48 -13.94
N GLN A 234 12.72 12.30 -14.36
CA GLN A 234 12.82 11.09 -13.53
C GLN A 234 11.50 10.57 -12.92
N LEU A 235 10.33 11.17 -13.18
CA LEU A 235 9.10 10.71 -12.54
C LEU A 235 8.76 9.26 -12.91
N THR A 236 8.88 8.90 -14.19
CA THR A 236 8.59 7.54 -14.65
C THR A 236 9.47 6.50 -13.97
N VAL A 237 10.76 6.80 -13.75
CA VAL A 237 11.68 5.87 -13.05
C VAL A 237 11.38 5.82 -11.57
N THR A 238 11.10 6.97 -10.94
CA THR A 238 10.68 7.03 -9.53
C THR A 238 9.38 6.26 -9.30
N ALA A 239 8.38 6.39 -10.18
CA ALA A 239 7.14 5.62 -10.10
C ALA A 239 7.38 4.11 -10.26
N LEU A 240 8.29 3.70 -11.15
CA LEU A 240 8.71 2.31 -11.26
C LEU A 240 9.44 1.82 -10.00
N ASN A 241 10.31 2.65 -9.42
CA ASN A 241 11.00 2.36 -8.17
C ASN A 241 10.04 2.28 -6.98
N CYS A 242 8.95 3.06 -6.96
CA CYS A 242 7.87 2.90 -5.97
C CYS A 242 7.28 1.49 -5.96
N VAL A 243 7.29 0.79 -7.10
CA VAL A 243 6.80 -0.59 -7.18
C VAL A 243 7.90 -1.62 -6.93
N LEU A 244 9.06 -1.45 -7.53
CA LEU A 244 10.11 -2.48 -7.57
C LEU A 244 11.18 -2.34 -6.48
N ARG A 245 11.38 -1.13 -5.94
CA ARG A 245 12.46 -0.83 -4.99
C ARG A 245 11.95 -0.45 -3.62
N VAL A 246 11.14 0.60 -3.55
CA VAL A 246 10.65 1.22 -2.31
C VAL A 246 10.03 0.22 -1.32
N PRO A 247 9.23 -0.80 -1.73
CA PRO A 247 8.58 -1.70 -0.79
C PRO A 247 9.55 -2.45 0.13
N ARG A 248 10.81 -2.67 -0.27
CA ARG A 248 11.82 -3.34 0.57
C ARG A 248 12.18 -2.54 1.83
N TYR A 249 11.94 -1.24 1.84
CA TYR A 249 12.22 -0.34 2.96
C TYR A 249 11.00 -0.08 3.84
N ILE A 250 9.84 -0.60 3.43
CA ILE A 250 8.54 -0.40 4.07
C ILE A 250 8.12 -1.68 4.82
N PRO A 251 7.43 -1.57 5.97
CA PRO A 251 6.85 -2.72 6.67
C PRO A 251 5.90 -3.53 5.78
N GLN A 252 5.87 -4.85 5.95
CA GLN A 252 5.16 -5.76 5.04
C GLN A 252 3.69 -5.38 4.82
N GLU A 253 2.99 -5.00 5.89
CA GLU A 253 1.58 -4.58 5.89
C GLU A 253 1.26 -3.40 4.96
N GLN A 254 2.26 -2.56 4.65
CA GLN A 254 2.07 -1.33 3.85
C GLN A 254 2.62 -1.47 2.42
N ARG A 255 3.26 -2.60 2.09
CA ARG A 255 3.90 -2.81 0.78
C ARG A 255 2.87 -2.92 -0.35
N PHE A 256 1.74 -3.57 -0.06
CA PHE A 256 0.66 -3.76 -1.03
C PHE A 256 0.15 -2.41 -1.56
N ASP A 257 -0.21 -1.50 -0.66
CA ASP A 257 -0.75 -0.18 -0.99
C ASP A 257 0.18 0.61 -1.92
N VAL A 258 1.48 0.68 -1.57
CA VAL A 258 2.47 1.42 -2.38
C VAL A 258 2.66 0.80 -3.76
N ARG A 259 2.66 -0.54 -3.87
CA ARG A 259 2.76 -1.24 -5.15
C ARG A 259 1.54 -0.96 -6.03
N VAL A 260 0.33 -1.02 -5.48
CA VAL A 260 -0.91 -0.77 -6.23
C VAL A 260 -1.00 0.68 -6.67
N LEU A 261 -0.69 1.64 -5.79
CA LEU A 261 -0.66 3.06 -6.12
C LEU A 261 0.36 3.36 -7.23
N GLY A 262 1.59 2.82 -7.11
CA GLY A 262 2.64 3.00 -8.11
C GLY A 262 2.27 2.39 -9.47
N MET A 263 1.70 1.17 -9.48
CA MET A 263 1.22 0.53 -10.70
C MET A 263 0.07 1.29 -11.34
N GLY A 264 -0.91 1.75 -10.56
CA GLY A 264 -2.02 2.57 -11.05
C GLY A 264 -1.51 3.85 -11.72
N LEU A 265 -0.51 4.51 -11.13
CA LEU A 265 0.07 5.72 -11.72
C LEU A 265 0.78 5.40 -13.04
N LEU A 266 1.58 4.33 -13.09
CA LEU A 266 2.25 3.90 -14.32
C LEU A 266 1.24 3.58 -15.42
N ILE A 267 0.14 2.88 -15.10
CA ILE A 267 -0.93 2.57 -16.06
C ILE A 267 -1.54 3.87 -16.60
N ASN A 268 -1.96 4.80 -15.74
CA ASN A 268 -2.52 6.09 -16.18
C ASN A 268 -1.54 6.88 -17.08
N LEU A 269 -0.24 6.80 -16.78
CA LEU A 269 0.79 7.47 -17.57
C LEU A 269 0.94 6.86 -18.96
N VAL A 270 0.79 5.54 -19.12
CA VAL A 270 1.08 4.86 -20.38
C VAL A 270 -0.15 4.46 -21.19
N GLU A 271 -1.36 4.54 -20.63
CA GLU A 271 -2.59 4.08 -21.29
C GLU A 271 -2.83 4.84 -22.61
N TYR A 272 -2.70 6.17 -22.60
CA TYR A 272 -2.95 7.00 -23.78
C TYR A 272 -1.69 7.69 -24.33
N SER A 273 -0.71 8.04 -23.49
CA SER A 273 0.48 8.80 -23.91
C SER A 273 1.57 7.92 -24.54
N SER A 274 1.74 8.05 -25.86
CA SER A 274 2.84 7.39 -26.60
C SER A 274 4.21 7.83 -26.12
N ARG A 275 4.37 9.09 -25.71
CA ARG A 275 5.65 9.60 -25.20
C ARG A 275 6.02 8.92 -23.88
N ASN A 276 5.06 8.77 -22.97
CA ASN A 276 5.28 8.10 -21.70
C ASN A 276 5.56 6.60 -21.90
N ARG A 277 4.87 5.95 -22.85
CA ARG A 277 5.19 4.57 -23.27
C ARG A 277 6.64 4.42 -23.70
N HIS A 278 7.13 5.29 -24.59
CA HIS A 278 8.53 5.26 -25.01
C HIS A 278 9.49 5.53 -23.85
N CYS A 279 9.19 6.52 -23.01
CA CYS A 279 10.02 6.84 -21.85
C CYS A 279 10.17 5.66 -20.88
N LEU A 280 9.10 4.87 -20.67
CA LEU A 280 9.16 3.69 -19.81
C LEU A 280 9.88 2.52 -20.48
N VAL A 281 9.63 2.27 -21.76
CA VAL A 281 10.18 1.10 -22.48
C VAL A 281 11.67 1.24 -22.76
N ASP A 282 12.12 2.43 -23.18
CA ASP A 282 13.51 2.70 -23.54
C ASP A 282 14.41 2.92 -22.30
N MET A 283 13.81 2.85 -21.10
CA MET A 283 14.52 3.03 -19.85
C MET A 283 15.44 1.85 -19.57
N GLU A 284 16.73 2.15 -19.44
CA GLU A 284 17.68 1.24 -18.82
C GLU A 284 17.30 1.06 -17.35
N TYR A 285 17.04 -0.18 -16.97
CA TYR A 285 16.67 -0.53 -15.62
C TYR A 285 17.48 -1.75 -15.19
N ILE A 286 18.22 -1.58 -14.09
CA ILE A 286 19.02 -2.64 -13.49
C ILE A 286 18.18 -3.24 -12.37
N ILE A 287 17.83 -4.52 -12.56
CA ILE A 287 17.27 -5.37 -11.51
C ILE A 287 18.43 -5.74 -10.60
N ASP A 288 18.40 -5.26 -9.36
CA ASP A 288 19.35 -5.71 -8.34
C ASP A 288 18.83 -7.06 -7.81
N ASP A 289 19.65 -8.12 -7.75
CA ASP A 289 19.15 -9.46 -7.34
C ASP A 289 18.60 -9.48 -5.89
N THR A 290 18.85 -8.42 -5.12
CA THR A 290 18.27 -8.18 -3.79
C THR A 290 16.80 -7.72 -3.81
N CYS A 291 16.21 -7.46 -4.98
CA CYS A 291 14.77 -7.15 -5.11
C CYS A 291 13.87 -8.37 -4.81
N LEU A 292 14.43 -9.58 -4.74
CA LEU A 292 13.75 -10.85 -5.00
C LEU A 292 13.45 -11.70 -3.74
N GLU A 293 13.85 -11.29 -2.54
CA GLU A 293 13.67 -12.08 -1.30
C GLU A 293 12.59 -11.52 -0.36
N ASP A 294 11.35 -11.37 -0.84
CA ASP A 294 10.17 -11.25 0.05
C ASP A 294 9.61 -12.62 0.48
N SER A 295 10.16 -13.71 -0.08
CA SER A 295 9.60 -15.06 0.06
C SER A 295 10.35 -16.00 1.00
N LEU A 296 11.51 -15.61 1.55
CA LEU A 296 12.36 -16.50 2.37
C LEU A 296 12.55 -16.08 3.84
N MET A 297 11.98 -14.96 4.28
CA MET A 297 12.07 -14.53 5.68
C MET A 297 10.81 -14.90 6.48
N GLN A 298 10.61 -16.20 6.70
CA GLN A 298 9.93 -16.68 7.91
C GLN A 298 10.94 -17.53 8.68
N PRO A 299 11.10 -17.35 10.01
CA PRO A 299 11.94 -18.24 10.79
C PRO A 299 11.35 -19.65 10.71
N ALA A 300 12.10 -20.59 10.15
CA ALA A 300 11.74 -22.00 10.24
C ALA A 300 11.70 -22.39 11.72
N ASP A 301 10.60 -23.02 12.15
CA ASP A 301 10.51 -23.63 13.47
C ASP A 301 11.67 -24.63 13.69
N PRO A 302 12.29 -24.64 14.89
CA PRO A 302 13.39 -25.54 15.16
C PRO A 302 12.84 -26.95 15.42
N THR A 303 12.91 -27.83 14.43
CA THR A 303 12.78 -29.27 14.69
C THR A 303 14.10 -29.80 15.28
N PRO A 304 14.07 -30.53 16.42
CA PRO A 304 15.27 -31.10 16.99
C PRO A 304 15.62 -32.37 16.22
N SER A 305 16.71 -32.34 15.45
CA SER A 305 17.34 -33.56 14.95
C SER A 305 18.66 -33.79 15.66
N ASP A 306 18.61 -34.66 16.68
CA ASP A 306 19.77 -35.40 17.14
C ASP A 306 20.27 -36.28 15.98
N SER A 307 21.50 -36.05 15.50
CA SER A 307 22.58 -37.03 15.58
C SER A 307 23.79 -36.70 14.70
N VAL A 308 24.88 -36.38 15.40
CA VAL A 308 26.25 -36.86 15.21
C VAL A 308 26.91 -36.73 13.82
N ALA A 309 27.88 -35.81 13.81
CA ALA A 309 28.94 -35.61 12.83
C ALA A 309 29.70 -36.87 12.38
N ALA A 310 30.06 -36.90 11.10
CA ALA A 310 31.34 -37.44 10.64
C ALA A 310 31.78 -36.74 9.34
N ALA A 311 32.93 -36.06 9.42
CA ALA A 311 33.61 -35.39 8.32
C ALA A 311 34.41 -36.37 7.45
N ALA A 312 34.42 -36.16 6.13
CA ALA A 312 35.43 -36.69 5.20
C ALA A 312 35.54 -35.81 3.91
N PRO A 313 36.70 -35.78 3.22
CA PRO A 313 37.25 -34.60 2.54
C PRO A 313 36.97 -34.55 1.02
N PRO A 314 37.41 -33.49 0.28
CA PRO A 314 36.87 -33.16 -1.04
C PRO A 314 37.50 -34.03 -2.14
N SER A 315 36.68 -34.50 -3.09
CA SER A 315 37.18 -35.11 -4.32
C SER A 315 36.73 -34.30 -5.53
N THR A 316 37.75 -33.87 -6.27
CA THR A 316 37.73 -33.21 -7.57
C THR A 316 37.15 -34.14 -8.64
N ALA A 317 36.08 -33.73 -9.30
CA ALA A 317 35.68 -34.26 -10.60
C ALA A 317 35.01 -33.14 -11.42
N GLU A 318 35.79 -32.57 -12.33
CA GLU A 318 35.32 -31.67 -13.38
C GLU A 318 34.34 -32.42 -14.30
N THR A 319 33.19 -31.81 -14.57
CA THR A 319 32.37 -32.15 -15.75
C THR A 319 31.93 -30.83 -16.40
N PRO A 320 32.30 -30.55 -17.66
CA PRO A 320 31.96 -29.30 -18.33
C PRO A 320 30.58 -29.42 -18.97
N GLY A 321 29.58 -28.79 -18.36
CA GLY A 321 28.29 -28.51 -18.99
C GLY A 321 28.15 -27.00 -19.09
N GLU A 322 28.39 -26.46 -20.29
CA GLU A 322 28.02 -25.09 -20.65
C GLU A 322 26.49 -24.94 -20.54
N GLU A 323 25.98 -24.58 -19.37
CA GLU A 323 24.74 -23.82 -19.30
C GLU A 323 25.08 -22.39 -19.70
N ALA A 324 24.78 -22.08 -20.96
CA ALA A 324 24.82 -20.72 -21.47
C ALA A 324 24.06 -19.81 -20.50
N VAL A 325 24.80 -18.94 -19.80
CA VAL A 325 24.25 -17.84 -19.01
C VAL A 325 23.39 -17.01 -19.98
N LYS A 326 22.07 -17.19 -19.90
CA LYS A 326 21.12 -16.33 -20.61
C LYS A 326 21.48 -14.88 -20.27
N PRO A 327 21.57 -13.97 -21.27
CA PRO A 327 21.86 -12.57 -20.98
C PRO A 327 20.87 -12.06 -19.94
N ARG A 328 21.37 -11.40 -18.88
CA ARG A 328 20.49 -10.72 -17.91
C ARG A 328 19.56 -9.83 -18.70
N ALA A 329 18.26 -10.07 -18.57
CA ALA A 329 17.27 -9.25 -19.21
C ALA A 329 17.39 -7.83 -18.62
N SER A 330 17.83 -6.89 -19.45
CA SER A 330 18.06 -5.50 -19.07
C SER A 330 16.91 -4.64 -19.58
N GLY A 331 16.49 -3.65 -18.78
CA GLY A 331 15.42 -2.73 -19.14
C GLY A 331 14.13 -2.93 -18.35
N ALA A 332 13.29 -1.89 -18.35
CA ALA A 332 12.08 -1.83 -17.53
C ALA A 332 11.04 -2.91 -17.89
N LEU A 333 10.85 -3.22 -19.18
CA LEU A 333 9.93 -4.28 -19.63
C LEU A 333 10.34 -5.65 -19.06
N ALA A 334 11.63 -5.99 -19.13
CA ALA A 334 12.14 -7.23 -18.56
C ALA A 334 11.92 -7.29 -17.05
N ALA A 335 12.19 -6.19 -16.34
CA ALA A 335 11.97 -6.09 -14.90
C ALA A 335 10.50 -6.29 -14.52
N LEU A 336 9.56 -5.71 -15.27
CA LEU A 336 8.12 -5.89 -15.05
C LEU A 336 7.66 -7.32 -15.33
N VAL A 337 8.20 -7.99 -16.36
CA VAL A 337 7.88 -9.42 -16.61
C VAL A 337 8.40 -10.31 -15.49
N GLN A 338 9.64 -10.08 -15.01
CA GLN A 338 10.17 -10.83 -13.87
C GLN A 338 9.34 -10.60 -12.61
N PHE A 339 8.99 -9.34 -12.33
CA PHE A 339 8.14 -8.99 -11.20
C PHE A 339 6.76 -9.64 -11.28
N PHE A 340 6.13 -9.66 -12.45
CA PHE A 340 4.87 -10.37 -12.68
C PHE A 340 4.98 -11.85 -12.32
N LEU A 341 5.98 -12.55 -12.85
CA LEU A 341 6.19 -13.98 -12.61
C LEU A 341 6.49 -14.28 -11.14
N GLU A 342 7.21 -13.39 -10.46
CA GLU A 342 7.51 -13.53 -9.04
C GLU A 342 6.23 -13.42 -8.19
N ARG A 343 5.39 -12.41 -8.47
CA ARG A 343 4.14 -12.20 -7.75
C ARG A 343 3.12 -13.30 -8.03
N GLU A 344 3.04 -13.78 -9.27
CA GLU A 344 2.19 -14.92 -9.63
C GLU A 344 2.59 -16.20 -8.89
N ARG A 345 3.90 -16.50 -8.82
CA ARG A 345 4.40 -17.63 -8.02
C ARG A 345 4.14 -17.43 -6.52
N ALA A 346 4.34 -16.23 -5.99
CA ALA A 346 4.09 -15.93 -4.58
C ALA A 346 2.61 -16.14 -4.22
N ALA A 347 1.68 -15.73 -5.10
CA ALA A 347 0.25 -15.97 -4.94
C ALA A 347 -0.10 -17.47 -4.93
N ILE A 348 0.47 -18.27 -5.84
CA ILE A 348 0.25 -19.72 -5.89
C ILE A 348 0.79 -20.41 -4.63
N LEU A 349 1.97 -20.01 -4.16
CA LEU A 349 2.56 -20.57 -2.94
C LEU A 349 1.75 -20.19 -1.69
N ALA A 350 1.22 -18.97 -1.62
CA ALA A 350 0.36 -18.54 -0.52
C ALA A 350 -0.99 -19.28 -0.53
N GLU A 351 -1.56 -19.54 -1.70
CA GLU A 351 -2.76 -20.37 -1.88
C GLU A 351 -2.52 -21.80 -1.38
N ALA A 352 -1.44 -22.45 -1.84
CA ALA A 352 -1.10 -23.81 -1.43
C ALA A 352 -0.91 -23.95 0.10
N LYS A 353 -0.21 -22.99 0.73
CA LYS A 353 -0.06 -22.95 2.20
C LYS A 353 -1.40 -22.81 2.93
N THR A 354 -2.33 -22.05 2.36
CA THR A 354 -3.68 -21.88 2.94
C THR A 354 -4.46 -23.19 2.84
N ASP A 355 -4.41 -23.84 1.68
CA ASP A 355 -5.10 -25.12 1.44
C ASP A 355 -4.56 -26.25 2.31
N ASP A 356 -3.25 -26.30 2.56
CA ASP A 356 -2.62 -27.27 3.45
C ASP A 356 -3.17 -27.13 4.89
N ILE A 357 -3.25 -25.90 5.43
CA ILE A 357 -3.80 -25.63 6.78
C ILE A 357 -5.29 -26.02 6.86
N ILE A 358 -6.08 -25.68 5.83
CA ILE A 358 -7.52 -26.01 5.80
C ILE A 358 -7.72 -27.53 5.73
N THR A 359 -6.84 -28.25 5.04
CA THR A 359 -6.96 -29.71 4.85
C THR A 359 -6.43 -30.51 6.05
N GLU A 360 -5.45 -29.98 6.78
CA GLU A 360 -4.86 -30.60 7.98
C GLU A 360 -5.67 -30.40 9.26
N ALA A 361 -6.67 -29.51 9.27
CA ALA A 361 -7.55 -29.29 10.43
C ALA A 361 -8.19 -30.62 10.92
N PRO A 362 -8.02 -31.00 12.20
CA PRO A 362 -8.48 -32.29 12.71
C PRO A 362 -9.99 -32.45 12.56
N LYS A 363 -10.44 -33.64 12.12
CA LYS A 363 -11.84 -34.03 12.33
C LYS A 363 -12.09 -34.08 13.83
N PRO A 364 -13.23 -33.56 14.34
CA PRO A 364 -13.51 -33.57 15.77
C PRO A 364 -13.35 -35.01 16.30
N ALA A 365 -12.60 -35.15 17.39
CA ALA A 365 -12.42 -36.42 18.06
C ALA A 365 -13.80 -37.07 18.26
N LEU A 366 -13.94 -38.31 17.78
CA LEU A 366 -15.12 -39.14 18.04
C LEU A 366 -15.37 -39.12 19.54
N ASP A 367 -16.51 -38.58 19.93
CA ASP A 367 -16.93 -38.48 21.32
C ASP A 367 -16.90 -39.87 21.99
N GLN A 368 -15.90 -40.12 22.83
CA GLN A 368 -15.77 -41.34 23.63
C GLN A 368 -16.54 -41.22 24.96
N SER A 369 -17.56 -40.35 25.07
CA SER A 369 -18.28 -40.12 26.33
C SER A 369 -19.20 -41.26 26.78
N GLY A 370 -19.39 -42.33 25.99
CA GLY A 370 -20.16 -43.51 26.41
C GLY A 370 -20.48 -44.52 25.31
N GLU A 371 -21.03 -45.66 25.72
CA GLU A 371 -21.45 -46.77 24.84
C GLU A 371 -22.96 -47.03 24.94
N TRP A 372 -23.56 -47.42 23.81
CA TRP A 372 -24.94 -47.88 23.76
C TRP A 372 -25.03 -49.32 24.25
N GLN A 373 -25.82 -49.57 25.29
CA GLN A 373 -26.09 -50.92 25.78
C GLN A 373 -27.58 -51.25 25.67
N GLU A 374 -27.88 -52.43 25.13
CA GLU A 374 -29.25 -52.93 24.96
C GLU A 374 -29.57 -53.94 26.06
N THR A 375 -30.38 -53.54 27.03
CA THR A 375 -30.89 -54.43 28.07
C THR A 375 -32.38 -54.61 27.91
N SER A 376 -32.80 -55.86 27.67
CA SER A 376 -34.22 -56.28 27.71
C SER A 376 -35.15 -55.58 26.71
N GLY A 377 -34.62 -55.14 25.56
CA GLY A 377 -35.41 -54.56 24.46
C GLY A 377 -35.59 -53.04 24.52
N GLU A 378 -34.93 -52.33 25.44
CA GLU A 378 -34.78 -50.88 25.39
C GLU A 378 -33.28 -50.51 25.29
N ILE A 379 -32.95 -49.62 24.36
CA ILE A 379 -31.58 -49.17 24.09
C ILE A 379 -31.29 -47.97 25.00
N GLN A 380 -30.29 -48.07 25.89
CA GLN A 380 -29.97 -47.02 26.85
C GLN A 380 -28.51 -46.54 26.68
N TRP A 381 -28.31 -45.22 26.72
CA TRP A 381 -26.98 -44.60 26.70
C TRP A 381 -26.34 -44.67 28.08
N VAL A 382 -25.10 -45.18 28.18
CA VAL A 382 -24.34 -45.20 29.44
C VAL A 382 -23.13 -44.30 29.28
N ALA A 383 -23.14 -43.14 29.94
CA ALA A 383 -22.00 -42.23 29.99
C ALA A 383 -20.94 -42.76 30.99
N ALA A 384 -19.66 -42.68 30.65
CA ALA A 384 -18.58 -43.04 31.57
C ALA A 384 -18.48 -41.98 32.68
N GLU A 385 -18.53 -42.38 33.96
CA GLU A 385 -18.43 -41.45 35.09
C GLU A 385 -17.04 -40.77 35.12
N PRO A 386 -16.96 -39.42 35.12
CA PRO A 386 -15.69 -38.73 35.23
C PRO A 386 -15.19 -38.74 36.69
N THR A 387 -13.94 -39.13 36.90
CA THR A 387 -13.25 -38.90 38.18
C THR A 387 -12.84 -37.42 38.24
N GLU A 388 -13.08 -36.72 39.35
CA GLU A 388 -12.94 -35.24 39.48
C GLU A 388 -11.58 -34.67 39.02
N ASN A 389 -10.49 -35.48 39.04
CA ASN A 389 -9.16 -35.09 38.54
C ASN A 389 -9.00 -35.16 37.00
N GLN A 390 -9.97 -35.67 36.23
CA GLN A 390 -9.92 -35.73 34.76
C GLN A 390 -10.58 -34.51 34.10
N THR A 391 -11.38 -33.75 34.85
CA THR A 391 -12.14 -32.59 34.34
C THR A 391 -11.25 -31.38 34.10
N GLU A 392 -10.32 -31.09 35.02
CA GLU A 392 -9.39 -29.96 34.89
C GLU A 392 -8.39 -30.18 33.74
N ASN A 393 -7.80 -31.37 33.60
CA ASN A 393 -6.90 -31.69 32.48
C ASN A 393 -7.61 -31.66 31.11
N LYS A 394 -8.88 -32.09 31.03
CA LYS A 394 -9.66 -32.04 29.79
C LYS A 394 -10.08 -30.61 29.42
N GLU A 395 -10.35 -29.75 30.40
CA GLU A 395 -10.62 -28.33 30.15
C GLU A 395 -9.37 -27.58 29.69
N GLU A 396 -8.20 -27.89 30.24
CA GLU A 396 -6.91 -27.33 29.77
C GLU A 396 -6.51 -27.85 28.38
N GLU A 397 -6.70 -29.15 28.10
CA GLU A 397 -6.47 -29.73 26.77
C GLU A 397 -7.43 -29.13 25.73
N LYS A 398 -8.71 -29.02 26.05
CA LYS A 398 -9.72 -28.42 25.16
C LYS A 398 -9.45 -26.94 24.89
N LYS A 399 -9.04 -26.19 25.92
CA LYS A 399 -8.68 -24.77 25.75
C LYS A 399 -7.43 -24.61 24.89
N LYS A 400 -6.46 -25.52 25.02
CA LYS A 400 -5.27 -25.54 24.18
C LYS A 400 -5.58 -25.93 22.73
N GLU A 401 -6.47 -26.89 22.51
CA GLU A 401 -6.99 -27.24 21.18
C GLU A 401 -7.73 -26.06 20.55
N GLU A 402 -8.58 -25.35 21.31
CA GLU A 402 -9.27 -24.13 20.84
C GLU A 402 -8.28 -22.99 20.52
N GLU A 403 -7.23 -22.79 21.32
CA GLU A 403 -6.17 -21.81 21.07
C GLU A 403 -5.31 -22.18 19.83
N ASP A 404 -5.00 -23.46 19.63
CA ASP A 404 -4.26 -23.97 18.46
C ASP A 404 -5.11 -23.84 17.17
N GLU A 405 -6.41 -24.15 17.23
CA GLU A 405 -7.35 -23.95 16.11
C GLU A 405 -7.51 -22.45 15.76
N GLU A 406 -7.61 -21.57 16.75
CA GLU A 406 -7.69 -20.12 16.53
C GLU A 406 -6.39 -19.58 15.90
N MET A 407 -5.23 -20.10 16.34
CA MET A 407 -3.94 -19.76 15.76
C MET A 407 -3.84 -20.20 14.28
N ASP A 408 -4.28 -21.42 13.96
CA ASP A 408 -4.22 -21.94 12.59
C ASP A 408 -5.22 -21.25 11.66
N LEU A 409 -6.41 -20.89 12.15
CA LEU A 409 -7.34 -20.04 11.41
C LEU A 409 -6.74 -18.66 11.10
N ASN A 410 -6.07 -18.04 12.07
CA ASN A 410 -5.41 -16.75 11.87
C ASN A 410 -4.26 -16.83 10.85
N LYS A 411 -3.48 -17.92 10.86
CA LYS A 411 -2.45 -18.17 9.83
C LYS A 411 -3.06 -18.35 8.44
N ALA A 412 -4.13 -19.15 8.33
CA ALA A 412 -4.83 -19.35 7.06
C ALA A 412 -5.38 -18.02 6.51
N LEU A 413 -5.96 -17.16 7.36
CA LEU A 413 -6.43 -15.84 6.97
C LEU A 413 -5.31 -14.92 6.49
N GLN A 414 -4.14 -14.94 7.15
CA GLN A 414 -2.97 -14.17 6.72
C GLN A 414 -2.43 -14.65 5.37
N HIS A 415 -2.36 -15.97 5.16
CA HIS A 415 -1.92 -16.54 3.88
C HIS A 415 -2.93 -16.26 2.75
N ALA A 416 -4.23 -16.34 3.02
CA ALA A 416 -5.27 -15.94 2.08
C ALA A 416 -5.19 -14.45 1.72
N GLY A 417 -4.97 -13.58 2.71
CA GLY A 417 -4.73 -12.15 2.50
C GLY A 417 -3.52 -11.90 1.60
N LYS A 418 -2.39 -12.56 1.89
CA LYS A 418 -1.17 -12.47 1.07
C LYS A 418 -1.39 -12.98 -0.36
N HIS A 419 -2.12 -14.07 -0.55
CA HIS A 419 -2.50 -14.57 -1.88
C HIS A 419 -3.26 -13.51 -2.66
N MET A 420 -4.24 -12.84 -2.03
CA MET A 420 -5.01 -11.76 -2.67
C MET A 420 -4.12 -10.58 -3.05
N GLU A 421 -3.24 -10.14 -2.15
CA GLU A 421 -2.30 -9.04 -2.40
C GLU A 421 -1.40 -9.34 -3.61
N ASP A 422 -0.73 -10.50 -3.60
CA ASP A 422 0.18 -10.90 -4.68
C ASP A 422 -0.57 -11.10 -6.01
N SER A 423 -1.79 -11.63 -5.99
CA SER A 423 -2.64 -11.79 -7.19
C SER A 423 -3.06 -10.44 -7.78
N ILE A 424 -3.44 -9.47 -6.94
CA ILE A 424 -3.82 -8.13 -7.39
C ILE A 424 -2.60 -7.40 -7.98
N VAL A 425 -1.44 -7.47 -7.33
CA VAL A 425 -0.21 -6.85 -7.84
C VAL A 425 0.23 -7.48 -9.16
N ALA A 426 0.16 -8.81 -9.28
CA ALA A 426 0.42 -9.51 -10.54
C ALA A 426 -0.54 -9.05 -11.65
N SER A 427 -1.83 -8.88 -11.32
CA SER A 427 -2.84 -8.43 -12.26
C SER A 427 -2.60 -7.01 -12.77
N TYR A 428 -2.27 -6.07 -11.88
CA TYR A 428 -1.89 -4.71 -12.27
C TYR A 428 -0.62 -4.69 -13.13
N THR A 429 0.37 -5.54 -12.80
CA THR A 429 1.60 -5.67 -13.60
C THR A 429 1.29 -6.21 -15.00
N ALA A 430 0.42 -7.23 -15.10
CA ALA A 430 -0.03 -7.78 -16.36
C ALA A 430 -0.81 -6.75 -17.20
N LEU A 431 -1.64 -5.93 -16.55
CA LEU A 431 -2.38 -4.86 -17.19
C LEU A 431 -1.44 -3.80 -17.76
N LEU A 432 -0.44 -3.37 -16.98
CA LEU A 432 0.60 -2.43 -17.42
C LEU A 432 1.38 -2.98 -18.63
N LEU A 433 1.87 -4.21 -18.54
CA LEU A 433 2.56 -4.88 -19.65
C LEU A 433 1.67 -4.98 -20.90
N GLY A 434 0.39 -5.29 -20.71
CA GLY A 434 -0.60 -5.31 -21.79
C GLY A 434 -0.79 -3.96 -22.47
N CYS A 435 -0.93 -2.88 -21.69
CA CYS A 435 -0.99 -1.51 -22.21
C CYS A 435 0.28 -1.13 -23.00
N LEU A 436 1.46 -1.59 -22.56
CA LEU A 436 2.72 -1.36 -23.27
C LEU A 436 2.83 -2.20 -24.55
N CYS A 437 2.25 -3.39 -24.59
CA CYS A 437 2.24 -4.25 -25.78
C CYS A 437 1.27 -3.75 -26.86
N GLN A 438 0.15 -3.12 -26.46
CA GLN A 438 -0.84 -2.59 -27.39
C GLN A 438 -0.21 -1.59 -28.38
N GLY A 439 -0.25 -1.94 -29.66
CA GLY A 439 0.26 -1.09 -30.73
C GLY A 439 1.79 -1.08 -30.89
N SER A 440 2.54 -1.97 -30.20
CA SER A 440 3.99 -2.11 -30.38
C SER A 440 4.43 -3.57 -30.47
N GLN A 441 4.76 -4.02 -31.68
CA GLN A 441 5.24 -5.39 -31.92
C GLN A 441 6.63 -5.64 -31.29
N VAL A 442 7.44 -4.59 -31.13
CA VAL A 442 8.75 -4.65 -30.47
C VAL A 442 8.57 -5.02 -28.99
N ASN A 443 7.59 -4.40 -28.34
CA ASN A 443 7.28 -4.67 -26.93
C ASN A 443 6.73 -6.09 -26.75
N VAL A 444 5.83 -6.53 -27.64
CA VAL A 444 5.32 -7.91 -27.67
C VAL A 444 6.47 -8.91 -27.77
N THR A 445 7.44 -8.66 -28.66
CA THR A 445 8.59 -9.55 -28.84
C THR A 445 9.46 -9.60 -27.58
N THR A 446 9.75 -8.44 -26.99
CA THR A 446 10.53 -8.33 -25.75
C THR A 446 9.85 -9.06 -24.58
N VAL A 447 8.53 -8.89 -24.42
CA VAL A 447 7.77 -9.59 -23.38
C VAL A 447 7.76 -11.10 -23.64
N ARG A 448 7.56 -11.53 -24.89
CA ARG A 448 7.58 -12.94 -25.29
C ARG A 448 8.92 -13.61 -24.97
N GLU A 449 10.04 -12.93 -25.18
CA GLU A 449 11.38 -13.47 -24.87
C GLU A 449 11.62 -13.67 -23.37
N ASN A 450 10.94 -12.88 -22.54
CA ASN A 450 11.05 -12.93 -21.07
C ASN A 450 10.01 -13.84 -20.41
N LEU A 451 8.92 -14.18 -21.10
CA LEU A 451 7.89 -15.10 -20.60
C LEU A 451 8.32 -16.57 -20.72
N PRO A 452 7.93 -17.44 -19.76
CA PRO A 452 8.13 -18.88 -19.88
C PRO A 452 7.48 -19.40 -21.16
N LYS A 453 8.27 -20.05 -22.03
CA LYS A 453 7.83 -20.56 -23.34
C LYS A 453 7.26 -19.49 -24.30
N GLY A 454 7.39 -18.20 -23.96
CA GLY A 454 6.77 -17.11 -24.70
C GLY A 454 5.24 -17.13 -24.70
N ASP A 455 4.62 -17.74 -23.70
CA ASP A 455 3.17 -17.90 -23.61
C ASP A 455 2.51 -16.76 -22.83
N PHE A 456 1.63 -16.00 -23.48
CA PHE A 456 0.85 -14.91 -22.88
C PHE A 456 -0.37 -15.40 -22.08
N SER A 457 -0.72 -16.69 -22.17
CA SER A 457 -1.88 -17.27 -21.49
C SER A 457 -1.89 -16.96 -19.98
N ILE A 458 -0.73 -17.07 -19.33
CA ILE A 458 -0.52 -16.77 -17.90
C ILE A 458 -0.99 -15.36 -17.51
N MET A 459 -0.74 -14.35 -18.36
CA MET A 459 -1.19 -12.98 -18.13
C MET A 459 -2.69 -12.85 -18.38
N THR A 460 -3.20 -13.46 -19.46
CA THR A 460 -4.64 -13.38 -19.81
C THR A 460 -5.52 -14.06 -18.76
N GLU A 461 -5.11 -15.21 -18.22
CA GLU A 461 -5.83 -15.92 -17.17
C GLU A 461 -5.85 -15.11 -15.87
N MET A 462 -4.73 -14.52 -15.49
CA MET A 462 -4.64 -13.62 -14.34
C MET A 462 -5.58 -12.41 -14.50
N LEU A 463 -5.56 -11.75 -15.66
CA LEU A 463 -6.43 -10.60 -15.94
C LEU A 463 -7.92 -10.97 -15.98
N LYS A 464 -8.29 -12.17 -16.45
CA LYS A 464 -9.68 -12.67 -16.39
C LYS A 464 -10.16 -12.87 -14.96
N LYS A 465 -9.33 -13.47 -14.10
CA LYS A 465 -9.62 -13.61 -12.66
C LYS A 465 -9.77 -12.24 -12.01
N PHE A 466 -8.85 -11.32 -12.32
CA PHE A 466 -8.89 -9.95 -11.82
C PHE A 466 -10.15 -9.19 -12.25
N LEU A 467 -10.54 -9.28 -13.52
CA LEU A 467 -11.77 -8.65 -14.02
C LEU A 467 -13.01 -9.22 -13.30
N SER A 468 -13.05 -10.54 -13.07
CA SER A 468 -14.13 -11.16 -12.30
C SER A 468 -14.15 -10.66 -10.85
N PHE A 469 -12.99 -10.51 -10.22
CA PHE A 469 -12.84 -9.97 -8.87
C PHE A 469 -13.31 -8.51 -8.79
N MET A 470 -12.88 -7.64 -9.68
CA MET A 470 -13.30 -6.23 -9.72
C MET A 470 -14.80 -6.05 -9.97
N ASN A 471 -15.41 -6.98 -10.71
CA ASN A 471 -16.87 -7.01 -10.90
C ASN A 471 -17.60 -7.41 -9.61
N LEU A 472 -17.01 -8.29 -8.80
CA LEU A 472 -17.56 -8.70 -7.51
C LEU A 472 -17.48 -7.56 -6.48
N THR A 473 -16.36 -6.82 -6.44
CA THR A 473 -16.18 -5.71 -5.48
C THR A 473 -16.97 -4.45 -5.84
N CYS A 474 -17.51 -4.35 -7.06
CA CYS A 474 -18.20 -3.17 -7.59
C CYS A 474 -17.33 -1.90 -7.56
N GLU A 475 -16.01 -2.04 -7.53
CA GLU A 475 -15.07 -0.92 -7.40
C GLU A 475 -14.69 -0.29 -8.75
N MET A 476 -14.99 -0.96 -9.86
CA MET A 476 -14.61 -0.51 -11.19
C MET A 476 -15.78 0.02 -12.01
N GLY A 477 -15.60 1.20 -12.61
CA GLY A 477 -16.54 1.76 -13.59
C GLY A 477 -16.52 1.02 -14.93
N THR A 478 -17.55 1.25 -15.75
CA THR A 478 -17.71 0.58 -17.05
C THR A 478 -16.57 0.86 -18.04
N THR A 479 -15.87 1.99 -17.91
CA THR A 479 -14.69 2.34 -18.73
C THR A 479 -13.49 1.46 -18.39
N GLY A 480 -13.18 1.28 -17.09
CA GLY A 480 -12.08 0.44 -16.64
C GLY A 480 -12.26 -1.02 -17.04
N GLN A 481 -13.47 -1.55 -16.89
CA GLN A 481 -13.81 -2.90 -17.33
C GLN A 481 -13.52 -3.09 -18.83
N LYS A 482 -13.95 -2.14 -19.67
CA LYS A 482 -13.69 -2.18 -21.12
C LYS A 482 -12.21 -2.09 -21.46
N SER A 483 -11.43 -1.30 -20.71
CA SER A 483 -9.98 -1.19 -20.91
C SER A 483 -9.30 -2.53 -20.64
N ILE A 484 -9.62 -3.19 -19.51
CA ILE A 484 -9.09 -4.51 -19.17
C ILE A 484 -9.50 -5.56 -20.20
N THR A 485 -10.79 -5.61 -20.60
CA THR A 485 -11.24 -6.54 -21.63
C THR A 485 -10.48 -6.35 -22.94
N ARG A 486 -10.26 -5.10 -23.37
CA ARG A 486 -9.47 -4.81 -24.58
C ARG A 486 -8.02 -5.29 -24.47
N VAL A 487 -7.42 -5.18 -23.28
CA VAL A 487 -6.07 -5.69 -23.03
C VAL A 487 -6.04 -7.21 -23.10
N ILE A 488 -7.00 -7.90 -22.48
CA ILE A 488 -7.13 -9.36 -22.55
C ILE A 488 -7.26 -9.80 -24.01
N ASP A 489 -8.22 -9.22 -24.75
CA ASP A 489 -8.46 -9.56 -26.15
C ASP A 489 -7.19 -9.39 -26.99
N TYR A 490 -6.41 -8.33 -26.76
CA TYR A 490 -5.16 -8.12 -27.49
C TYR A 490 -4.10 -9.17 -27.17
N LEU A 491 -3.91 -9.49 -25.89
CA LEU A 491 -2.90 -10.46 -25.44
C LEU A 491 -3.23 -11.89 -25.86
N GLU A 492 -4.51 -12.26 -26.02
CA GLU A 492 -4.92 -13.57 -26.56
C GLU A 492 -4.51 -13.78 -28.03
N HIS A 493 -4.22 -12.71 -28.75
CA HIS A 493 -3.78 -12.76 -30.15
C HIS A 493 -2.25 -12.55 -30.31
N CYS A 494 -1.51 -12.41 -29.20
CA CYS A 494 -0.06 -12.33 -29.15
C CYS A 494 0.56 -13.71 -28.97
#